data_AF-A0A383C422-F1
#
_entry.id   AF-A0A383C422-F1
#
_cell.length_a   1.000
_cell.length_b   1.000
_cell.length_c   1.000
_cell.angle_alpha   90.00
_cell.angle_beta   90.00
_cell.angle_gamma   90.00
#
_symmetry.space_group_name_H-M   'P 1'
#
loop_
_entity.id
_entity.type
_entity.pdbx_description
1 polymer ?
#
loop_
_entity_poly.entity_id
_entity_poly.type
_entity_poly.pdbx_seq_one_letter_code
_entity_poly.pdbx_strand_id
1 'polypeptide(L)'
;MNPIAINKRTLGSHFAIERYLTRHRLYPPQLEDEPSADLGLAVVIPCYAEPAIGTTLESLAACTLPDCAVEIIVVINSPEAGSPEVHAANQRSRSEVEKWNHNFAAGPLRYRVLNFPSLPSRHAGVGLARKLGMDEAVARFARTPAANGFIVSLDADCTVDSAYLQAIVNHFTKHPACPGASIYFEHRLEQAENPTWRRAIANYELHLRYYVAGMRM
;
A
#
# COMPACT_ATOMS: atom_id res chain seq x y z
N MET A 1 -21.35 33.75 2.97
CA MET A 1 -20.87 32.36 2.90
C MET A 1 -20.74 32.00 1.44
N ASN A 2 -19.52 32.01 0.90
CA ASN A 2 -19.29 31.66 -0.50
C ASN A 2 -19.43 30.14 -0.65
N PRO A 3 -20.24 29.64 -1.60
CA PRO A 3 -20.26 28.21 -1.90
C PRO A 3 -18.89 27.85 -2.45
N ILE A 4 -18.24 26.87 -1.80
CA ILE A 4 -17.00 26.26 -2.27
C ILE A 4 -17.26 25.79 -3.70
N ALA A 5 -16.63 26.45 -4.67
CA ALA A 5 -16.71 26.06 -6.07
C ALA A 5 -16.04 24.70 -6.22
N ILE A 6 -16.81 23.62 -6.11
CA ILE A 6 -16.34 22.26 -6.37
C ILE A 6 -15.93 22.22 -7.84
N ASN A 7 -14.62 22.10 -8.08
CA ASN A 7 -14.04 22.04 -9.41
C ASN A 7 -14.70 20.91 -10.23
N LYS A 8 -15.12 21.18 -11.47
CA LYS A 8 -15.72 20.17 -12.38
C LYS A 8 -14.85 18.90 -12.51
N ARG A 9 -13.53 19.03 -12.40
CA ARG A 9 -12.59 17.90 -12.41
C ARG A 9 -12.74 16.99 -11.18
N THR A 10 -12.94 17.58 -10.00
CA THR A 10 -13.17 16.87 -8.73
C THR A 10 -14.55 16.20 -8.70
N LEU A 11 -15.56 16.82 -9.30
CA LEU A 11 -16.90 16.24 -9.41
C LEU A 11 -16.92 15.03 -10.37
N GLY A 12 -16.18 15.12 -11.48
CA GLY A 12 -16.03 14.01 -12.43
C GLY A 12 -15.23 12.83 -11.89
N SER A 13 -14.18 13.09 -11.09
CA SER A 13 -13.40 12.02 -10.44
C SER A 13 -14.19 11.32 -9.35
N HIS A 14 -14.97 12.04 -8.54
CA HIS A 14 -15.84 11.47 -7.53
C HIS A 14 -16.84 10.46 -8.13
N PHE A 15 -17.55 10.86 -9.20
CA PHE A 15 -18.49 9.98 -9.88
C PHE A 15 -17.82 8.73 -10.48
N ALA A 16 -16.59 8.87 -11.00
CA ALA A 16 -15.83 7.75 -11.51
C ALA A 16 -15.43 6.76 -10.40
N ILE A 17 -15.03 7.27 -9.24
CA ILE A 17 -14.68 6.48 -8.04
C ILE A 17 -15.92 5.72 -7.53
N GLU A 18 -17.06 6.39 -7.35
CA GLU A 18 -18.30 5.74 -6.91
C GLU A 18 -18.73 4.62 -7.86
N ARG A 19 -18.67 4.89 -9.18
CA ARG A 19 -18.97 3.89 -10.20
C ARG A 19 -18.02 2.70 -10.14
N TYR A 20 -16.72 2.94 -9.92
CA TYR A 20 -15.74 1.88 -9.72
C TYR A 20 -16.09 1.03 -8.50
N LEU A 21 -16.29 1.67 -7.34
CA LEU A 21 -16.60 0.98 -6.08
C LEU A 21 -17.91 0.19 -6.15
N THR A 22 -18.89 0.67 -6.93
CA THR A 22 -20.17 -0.04 -7.14
C THR A 22 -20.00 -1.30 -8.00
N ARG A 23 -19.10 -1.28 -8.98
CA ARG A 23 -18.98 -2.35 -9.99
C ARG A 23 -17.87 -3.37 -9.72
N HIS A 24 -16.77 -2.92 -9.13
CA HIS A 24 -15.52 -3.68 -9.12
C HIS A 24 -15.00 -4.01 -7.73
N ARG A 25 -15.54 -3.39 -6.68
CA ARG A 25 -15.17 -3.68 -5.30
C ARG A 25 -15.61 -5.10 -4.92
N LEU A 26 -14.72 -5.86 -4.28
CA LEU A 26 -15.02 -7.24 -3.88
C LEU A 26 -15.66 -7.35 -2.49
N TYR A 27 -15.28 -6.49 -1.57
CA TYR A 27 -15.74 -6.51 -0.18
C TYR A 27 -16.18 -5.09 0.26
N PRO A 28 -17.14 -4.96 1.19
CA PRO A 28 -17.45 -3.65 1.76
C PRO A 28 -16.22 -3.04 2.45
N PRO A 29 -16.16 -1.71 2.65
CA PRO A 29 -15.06 -1.08 3.37
C PRO A 29 -14.93 -1.71 4.75
N GLN A 30 -13.71 -2.04 5.15
CA GLN A 30 -13.44 -2.68 6.44
C GLN A 30 -13.12 -1.65 7.53
N LEU A 31 -12.74 -0.43 7.14
CA LEU A 31 -12.42 0.64 8.09
C LEU A 31 -13.60 1.61 8.21
N GLU A 32 -14.20 1.66 9.39
CA GLU A 32 -15.43 2.43 9.64
C GLU A 32 -15.19 3.90 9.99
N ASP A 33 -14.04 4.20 10.60
CA ASP A 33 -13.65 5.56 11.02
C ASP A 33 -13.54 6.51 9.82
N GLU A 34 -13.48 7.83 10.03
CA GLU A 34 -13.24 8.77 8.92
C GLU A 34 -11.73 8.90 8.63
N PRO A 35 -11.31 8.95 7.35
CA PRO A 35 -9.93 9.28 7.01
C PRO A 35 -9.65 10.74 7.35
N SER A 36 -8.36 11.11 7.42
CA SER A 36 -7.99 12.52 7.54
C SER A 36 -8.53 13.33 6.38
N ALA A 37 -8.99 14.57 6.62
CA ALA A 37 -9.51 15.43 5.55
C ALA A 37 -8.46 15.74 4.46
N ASP A 38 -7.19 15.67 4.82
CA ASP A 38 -6.00 15.88 4.00
C ASP A 38 -5.29 14.58 3.61
N LEU A 39 -5.98 13.42 3.63
CA LEU A 39 -5.41 12.14 3.21
C LEU A 39 -4.89 12.22 1.76
N GLY A 40 -3.57 12.23 1.58
CA GLY A 40 -2.93 12.39 0.28
C GLY A 40 -2.18 11.16 -0.21
N LEU A 41 -1.93 10.17 0.65
CA LEU A 41 -1.17 8.98 0.30
C LEU A 41 -1.68 7.75 1.05
N ALA A 42 -1.91 6.65 0.33
CA ALA A 42 -2.21 5.34 0.89
C ALA A 42 -1.16 4.32 0.42
N VAL A 43 -0.43 3.71 1.35
CA VAL A 43 0.53 2.64 1.06
C VAL A 43 -0.11 1.30 1.40
N VAL A 44 -0.36 0.48 0.40
CA VAL A 44 -0.98 -0.84 0.52
C VAL A 44 0.10 -1.91 0.61
N ILE A 45 0.08 -2.70 1.68
CA ILE A 45 1.05 -3.75 1.97
C ILE A 45 0.32 -5.10 2.12
N PRO A 46 0.39 -6.01 1.13
CA PRO A 46 -0.12 -7.36 1.29
C PRO A 46 0.80 -8.14 2.25
N CYS A 47 0.23 -8.83 3.23
CA CYS A 47 0.98 -9.55 4.26
C CYS A 47 0.40 -10.96 4.44
N TYR A 48 1.21 -11.99 4.14
CA TYR A 48 0.85 -13.40 4.29
C TYR A 48 1.95 -14.18 5.00
N ALA A 49 1.70 -14.58 6.25
CA ALA A 49 2.61 -15.35 7.09
C ALA A 49 4.03 -14.74 7.18
N GLU A 50 4.13 -13.41 7.12
CA GLU A 50 5.39 -12.70 7.05
C GLU A 50 6.13 -12.74 8.40
N PRO A 51 7.43 -13.04 8.41
CA PRO A 51 8.18 -13.18 9.64
C PRO A 51 8.49 -11.85 10.35
N ALA A 52 8.54 -10.74 9.61
CA ALA A 52 9.09 -9.48 10.10
C ALA A 52 8.49 -8.22 9.46
N ILE A 53 7.16 -8.09 9.43
CA ILE A 53 6.49 -6.85 8.94
C ILE A 53 6.95 -5.60 9.70
N GLY A 54 7.35 -5.74 10.97
CA GLY A 54 7.85 -4.65 11.81
C GLY A 54 8.96 -3.82 11.19
N THR A 55 9.93 -4.45 10.53
CA THR A 55 11.06 -3.73 9.91
C THR A 55 10.60 -2.81 8.77
N THR A 56 9.60 -3.26 7.99
CA THR A 56 8.96 -2.44 6.96
C THR A 56 8.21 -1.25 7.58
N LEU A 57 7.42 -1.49 8.62
CA LEU A 57 6.68 -0.44 9.33
C LEU A 57 7.63 0.59 9.97
N GLU A 58 8.73 0.14 10.56
CA GLU A 58 9.75 1.00 11.14
C GLU A 58 10.42 1.89 10.08
N SER A 59 10.75 1.34 8.90
CA SER A 59 11.32 2.14 7.82
C SER A 59 10.36 3.21 7.29
N LEU A 60 9.05 2.93 7.27
CA LEU A 60 8.00 3.89 6.92
C LEU A 60 7.83 4.96 8.00
N ALA A 61 7.92 4.59 9.27
CA ALA A 61 7.87 5.55 10.39
C ALA A 61 9.07 6.50 10.40
N ALA A 62 10.22 6.05 9.93
CA ALA A 62 11.44 6.86 9.81
C ALA A 62 11.46 7.79 8.59
N CYS A 63 10.44 7.73 7.73
CA CYS A 63 10.37 8.58 6.54
C CYS A 63 10.09 10.05 6.88
N THR A 64 10.64 10.95 6.07
CA THR A 64 10.17 12.34 6.00
C THR A 64 8.74 12.33 5.46
N LEU A 65 7.83 12.91 6.24
CA LEU A 65 6.42 12.95 5.89
C LEU A 65 6.14 14.05 4.86
N PRO A 66 5.26 13.79 3.87
CA PRO A 66 4.75 14.82 2.98
C PRO A 66 3.81 15.79 3.72
N ASP A 67 3.49 16.92 3.07
CA ASP A 67 2.48 17.88 3.53
C ASP A 67 1.04 17.38 3.27
N CYS A 68 0.76 16.16 3.72
CA CYS A 68 -0.54 15.52 3.70
C CYS A 68 -0.55 14.30 4.65
N ALA A 69 -1.74 13.86 5.04
CA ALA A 69 -1.88 12.63 5.82
C ALA A 69 -1.57 11.39 4.97
N VAL A 70 -0.99 10.39 5.63
CA VAL A 70 -0.56 9.11 5.03
C VAL A 70 -1.21 7.96 5.80
N GLU A 71 -1.80 7.01 5.08
CA GLU A 71 -2.26 5.75 5.66
C GLU A 71 -1.46 4.56 5.12
N ILE A 72 -0.89 3.77 6.02
CA ILE A 72 -0.26 2.49 5.72
C ILE A 72 -1.30 1.39 5.94
N ILE A 73 -1.84 0.82 4.87
CA ILE A 73 -2.90 -0.19 4.89
C ILE A 73 -2.27 -1.56 4.70
N VAL A 74 -2.14 -2.31 5.80
CA VAL A 74 -1.64 -3.69 5.79
C VAL A 74 -2.81 -4.65 5.62
N VAL A 75 -2.76 -5.45 4.55
CA VAL A 75 -3.79 -6.43 4.20
C VAL A 75 -3.32 -7.80 4.59
N ILE A 76 -3.84 -8.31 5.70
CA ILE A 76 -3.56 -9.65 6.19
C ILE A 76 -4.62 -10.57 5.60
N ASN A 77 -4.21 -11.50 4.75
CA ASN A 77 -5.10 -12.45 4.14
C ASN A 77 -4.69 -13.90 4.42
N SER A 78 -5.64 -14.82 4.37
CA SER A 78 -5.35 -16.27 4.49
C SER A 78 -6.36 -17.07 3.69
N PRO A 79 -5.95 -18.18 3.05
CA PRO A 79 -6.90 -19.14 2.52
C PRO A 79 -7.64 -19.82 3.67
N GLU A 80 -8.89 -20.24 3.42
CA GLU A 80 -9.70 -21.02 4.37
C GLU A 80 -8.98 -22.30 4.83
N ALA A 81 -8.18 -22.92 3.93
CA ALA A 81 -7.37 -24.10 4.21
C ALA A 81 -5.97 -23.77 4.78
N GLY A 82 -5.80 -22.62 5.43
CA GLY A 82 -4.54 -22.19 6.03
C GLY A 82 -4.11 -23.12 7.17
N SER A 83 -2.80 -23.40 7.25
CA SER A 83 -2.23 -24.16 8.38
C SER A 83 -2.29 -23.35 9.68
N PRO A 84 -2.37 -23.98 10.87
CA PRO A 84 -2.33 -23.28 12.16
C PRO A 84 -1.13 -22.33 12.31
N GLU A 85 0.02 -22.68 11.76
CA GLU A 85 1.26 -21.87 11.79
C GLU A 85 1.11 -20.56 11.02
N VAL A 86 0.46 -20.61 9.85
CA VAL A 86 0.13 -19.44 9.02
C VAL A 86 -0.83 -18.52 9.76
N HIS A 87 -1.87 -19.08 10.38
CA HIS A 87 -2.82 -18.29 11.17
C HIS A 87 -2.14 -17.62 12.38
N ALA A 88 -1.26 -18.34 13.08
CA ALA A 88 -0.49 -17.79 14.19
C ALA A 88 0.50 -16.71 13.73
N ALA A 89 1.13 -16.86 12.56
CA ALA A 89 1.97 -15.83 11.97
C ALA A 89 1.17 -14.57 11.62
N ASN A 90 0.03 -14.73 10.94
CA ASN A 90 -0.84 -13.61 10.58
C ASN A 90 -1.43 -12.90 11.79
N GLN A 91 -1.75 -13.63 12.86
CA GLN A 91 -2.19 -13.01 14.11
C GLN A 91 -1.08 -12.16 14.75
N ARG A 92 0.18 -12.61 14.69
CA ARG A 92 1.32 -11.82 15.18
C ARG A 92 1.49 -10.54 14.35
N SER A 93 1.48 -10.63 13.02
CA SER A 93 1.56 -9.48 12.12
C SER A 93 0.41 -8.49 12.38
N ARG A 94 -0.81 -9.01 12.62
CA ARG A 94 -1.97 -8.19 12.97
C ARG A 94 -1.75 -7.41 14.26
N SER A 95 -1.37 -8.10 15.34
CA SER A 95 -1.14 -7.47 16.64
C SER A 95 0.00 -6.46 16.59
N GLU A 96 1.00 -6.67 15.74
CA GLU A 96 2.06 -5.71 15.51
C GLU A 96 1.52 -4.44 14.84
N VAL A 97 0.79 -4.55 13.72
CA VAL A 97 0.19 -3.41 13.02
C VAL A 97 -0.76 -2.63 13.94
N GLU A 98 -1.56 -3.31 14.76
CA GLU A 98 -2.46 -2.69 15.73
C GLU A 98 -1.69 -1.86 16.79
N LYS A 99 -0.53 -2.34 17.25
CA LYS A 99 0.35 -1.56 18.16
C LYS A 99 0.89 -0.31 17.47
N TRP A 100 1.34 -0.43 16.24
CA TRP A 100 1.79 0.71 15.44
C TRP A 100 0.68 1.74 15.25
N ASN A 101 -0.54 1.29 14.94
CA ASN A 101 -1.69 2.19 14.82
C ASN A 101 -1.94 2.97 16.12
N HIS A 102 -1.89 2.29 17.27
CA HIS A 102 -2.07 2.93 18.57
C HIS A 102 -0.98 3.98 18.84
N ASN A 103 0.29 3.64 18.60
CA ASN A 103 1.43 4.53 18.86
C ASN A 103 1.44 5.78 17.97
N PHE A 104 0.83 5.71 16.79
CA PHE A 104 0.80 6.80 15.81
C PHE A 104 -0.59 7.45 15.65
N ALA A 105 -1.56 7.10 16.50
CA ALA A 105 -2.97 7.49 16.34
C ALA A 105 -3.21 9.01 16.28
N ALA A 106 -2.34 9.82 16.91
CA ALA A 106 -2.44 11.28 16.95
C ALA A 106 -1.71 11.99 15.79
N GLY A 107 -1.00 11.25 14.93
CA GLY A 107 -0.17 11.81 13.88
C GLY A 107 -0.81 11.83 12.49
N PRO A 108 -0.17 12.50 11.51
CA PRO A 108 -0.57 12.46 10.11
C PRO A 108 -0.29 11.10 9.44
N LEU A 109 0.57 10.26 10.03
CA LEU A 109 0.84 8.89 9.60
C LEU A 109 -0.01 7.93 10.43
N ARG A 110 -0.86 7.12 9.81
CA ARG A 110 -1.66 6.09 10.49
C ARG A 110 -1.40 4.72 9.91
N TYR A 111 -1.46 3.69 10.76
CA TYR A 111 -1.35 2.30 10.35
C TYR A 111 -2.72 1.63 10.42
N ARG A 112 -3.13 0.95 9.36
CA ARG A 112 -4.45 0.31 9.25
C ARG A 112 -4.26 -1.16 8.96
N VAL A 113 -5.13 -1.99 9.53
CA VAL A 113 -5.15 -3.43 9.26
C VAL A 113 -6.48 -3.81 8.63
N LEU A 114 -6.41 -4.51 7.50
CA LEU A 114 -7.55 -5.22 6.92
C LEU A 114 -7.29 -6.72 7.11
N ASN A 115 -8.20 -7.40 7.80
CA ASN A 115 -8.01 -8.81 8.13
C ASN A 115 -9.05 -9.68 7.41
N PHE A 116 -8.57 -10.52 6.49
CA PHE A 116 -9.36 -11.46 5.72
C PHE A 116 -8.89 -12.91 5.99
N PRO A 117 -9.29 -13.50 7.14
CA PRO A 117 -8.71 -14.75 7.63
C PRO A 117 -9.19 -16.01 6.88
N SER A 118 -10.21 -15.88 6.02
CA SER A 118 -10.80 -17.02 5.30
C SER A 118 -11.25 -16.58 3.91
N LEU A 119 -10.28 -16.46 2.99
CA LEU A 119 -10.55 -16.24 1.58
C LEU A 119 -10.61 -17.58 0.82
N PRO A 120 -11.42 -17.68 -0.24
CA PRO A 120 -11.43 -18.88 -1.09
C PRO A 120 -10.02 -19.19 -1.61
N SER A 121 -9.54 -20.44 -1.43
CA SER A 121 -8.14 -20.82 -1.66
C SER A 121 -7.61 -20.48 -3.06
N ARG A 122 -8.47 -20.53 -4.08
CA ARG A 122 -8.14 -20.15 -5.47
C ARG A 122 -7.84 -18.66 -5.68
N HIS A 123 -8.05 -17.83 -4.66
CA HIS A 123 -7.91 -16.38 -4.74
C HIS A 123 -7.06 -15.77 -3.62
N ALA A 124 -6.51 -16.54 -2.67
CA ALA A 124 -5.73 -16.01 -1.54
C ALA A 124 -4.30 -15.51 -1.90
N GLY A 125 -4.00 -15.33 -3.18
CA GLY A 125 -2.69 -14.82 -3.62
C GLY A 125 -2.49 -13.33 -3.35
N VAL A 126 -1.23 -12.89 -3.43
CA VAL A 126 -0.80 -11.48 -3.24
C VAL A 126 -1.59 -10.48 -4.09
N GLY A 127 -1.99 -10.86 -5.31
CA GLY A 127 -2.79 -10.01 -6.20
C GLY A 127 -4.16 -9.65 -5.63
N LEU A 128 -4.83 -10.58 -4.95
CA LEU A 128 -6.10 -10.28 -4.29
C LEU A 128 -5.88 -9.37 -3.09
N ALA A 129 -4.86 -9.63 -2.27
CA ALA A 129 -4.54 -8.79 -1.12
C ALA A 129 -4.28 -7.33 -1.54
N ARG A 130 -3.48 -7.12 -2.60
CA ARG A 130 -3.28 -5.78 -3.19
C ARG A 130 -4.60 -5.17 -3.63
N LYS A 131 -5.45 -5.92 -4.34
CA LYS A 131 -6.76 -5.43 -4.77
C LYS A 131 -7.66 -5.03 -3.60
N LEU A 132 -7.73 -5.83 -2.53
CA LEU A 132 -8.52 -5.53 -1.34
C LEU A 132 -8.05 -4.23 -0.67
N GLY A 133 -6.75 -4.07 -0.48
CA GLY A 133 -6.20 -2.85 0.10
C GLY A 133 -6.36 -1.62 -0.80
N MET A 134 -6.21 -1.77 -2.11
CA MET A 134 -6.44 -0.69 -3.07
C MET A 134 -7.92 -0.30 -3.15
N ASP A 135 -8.84 -1.26 -3.12
CA ASP A 135 -10.28 -1.01 -3.06
C ASP A 135 -10.65 -0.22 -1.78
N GLU A 136 -10.04 -0.58 -0.63
CA GLU A 136 -10.19 0.18 0.62
C GLU A 136 -9.64 1.59 0.48
N ALA A 137 -8.43 1.76 -0.05
CA ALA A 137 -7.80 3.07 -0.27
C ALA A 137 -8.68 3.96 -1.17
N VAL A 138 -9.24 3.42 -2.24
CA VAL A 138 -10.19 4.13 -3.11
C VAL A 138 -11.45 4.54 -2.34
N ALA A 139 -12.00 3.66 -1.49
CA ALA A 139 -13.14 4.00 -0.64
C ALA A 139 -12.81 5.11 0.38
N ARG A 140 -11.57 5.15 0.88
CA ARG A 140 -11.07 6.21 1.77
C ARG A 140 -10.98 7.56 1.04
N PHE A 141 -10.42 7.57 -0.17
CA PHE A 141 -10.32 8.78 -1.00
C PHE A 141 -11.69 9.27 -1.49
N ALA A 142 -12.67 8.37 -1.67
CA ALA A 142 -14.04 8.76 -1.99
C ALA A 142 -14.66 9.67 -0.91
N ARG A 143 -14.29 9.48 0.36
CA ARG A 143 -14.73 10.31 1.51
C ARG A 143 -13.97 11.63 1.61
N THR A 144 -12.85 11.76 0.90
CA THR A 144 -11.94 12.93 0.93
C THR A 144 -11.60 13.41 -0.49
N PRO A 145 -12.61 13.69 -1.34
CA PRO A 145 -12.39 13.91 -2.77
C PRO A 145 -11.54 15.13 -3.11
N ALA A 146 -11.45 16.10 -2.19
CA ALA A 146 -10.60 17.26 -2.34
C ALA A 146 -9.10 16.91 -2.27
N ALA A 147 -8.73 15.82 -1.60
CA ALA A 147 -7.35 15.46 -1.35
C ALA A 147 -6.66 14.82 -2.57
N ASN A 148 -7.42 14.19 -3.48
CA ASN A 148 -6.93 13.63 -4.75
C ASN A 148 -5.61 12.86 -4.59
N GLY A 149 -5.57 11.93 -3.62
CA GLY A 149 -4.34 11.26 -3.21
C GLY A 149 -3.90 10.11 -4.09
N PHE A 150 -2.77 9.51 -3.70
CA PHE A 150 -2.08 8.46 -4.45
C PHE A 150 -2.13 7.13 -3.72
N ILE A 151 -2.18 6.03 -4.47
CA ILE A 151 -2.08 4.67 -3.93
C ILE A 151 -0.75 4.07 -4.34
N VAL A 152 -0.03 3.52 -3.37
CA VAL A 152 1.28 2.88 -3.55
C VAL A 152 1.17 1.42 -3.13
N SER A 153 1.75 0.51 -3.89
CA SER A 153 1.91 -0.89 -3.47
C SER A 153 3.34 -1.08 -2.97
N LEU A 154 3.49 -1.63 -1.77
CA LEU A 154 4.78 -1.97 -1.17
C LEU A 154 4.72 -3.41 -0.64
N ASP A 155 5.81 -4.17 -0.77
CA ASP A 155 5.86 -5.54 -0.26
C ASP A 155 6.16 -5.56 1.24
N ALA A 156 5.68 -6.58 1.95
CA ALA A 156 5.74 -6.66 3.41
C ALA A 156 7.15 -6.85 3.98
N ASP A 157 8.07 -7.34 3.17
CA ASP A 157 9.47 -7.64 3.50
C ASP A 157 10.45 -6.58 2.94
N CYS A 158 9.94 -5.42 2.53
CA CYS A 158 10.73 -4.36 1.90
C CYS A 158 10.89 -3.12 2.80
N THR A 159 12.13 -2.71 3.05
CA THR A 159 12.43 -1.40 3.67
C THR A 159 12.49 -0.29 2.64
N VAL A 160 12.14 0.93 3.04
CA VAL A 160 12.16 2.11 2.17
C VAL A 160 13.20 3.14 2.57
N ASP A 161 13.62 3.97 1.63
CA ASP A 161 14.48 5.14 1.89
C ASP A 161 13.72 6.19 2.72
N SER A 162 14.43 6.94 3.56
CA SER A 162 13.86 8.03 4.38
C SER A 162 13.08 9.09 3.58
N ALA A 163 13.38 9.28 2.29
CA ALA A 163 12.66 10.22 1.43
C ALA A 163 11.43 9.60 0.72
N TYR A 164 11.15 8.31 0.89
CA TYR A 164 10.19 7.55 0.08
C TYR A 164 8.80 8.19 0.00
N LEU A 165 8.16 8.46 1.15
CA LEU A 165 6.80 9.02 1.19
C LEU A 165 6.76 10.43 0.57
N GLN A 166 7.68 11.30 0.96
CA GLN A 166 7.78 12.67 0.46
C GLN A 166 8.08 12.71 -1.05
N ALA A 167 8.98 11.84 -1.54
CA ALA A 167 9.38 11.80 -2.95
C ALA A 167 8.23 11.37 -3.86
N ILE A 168 7.39 10.44 -3.42
CA ILE A 168 6.19 10.00 -4.16
C ILE A 168 5.22 11.17 -4.36
N VAL A 169 4.86 11.85 -3.26
CA VAL A 169 3.94 13.00 -3.33
C VAL A 169 4.55 14.11 -4.20
N ASN A 170 5.83 14.42 -4.02
CA ASN A 170 6.52 15.44 -4.82
C ASN A 170 6.53 15.10 -6.31
N HIS A 171 6.75 13.83 -6.67
CA HIS A 171 6.77 13.39 -8.06
C HIS A 171 5.43 13.67 -8.74
N PHE A 172 4.32 13.21 -8.15
CA PHE A 172 3.01 13.37 -8.77
C PHE A 172 2.48 14.81 -8.71
N THR A 173 2.85 15.58 -7.69
CA THR A 173 2.58 17.03 -7.65
C THR A 173 3.31 17.75 -8.78
N LYS A 174 4.58 17.40 -9.06
CA LYS A 174 5.37 17.98 -10.14
C LYS A 174 4.92 17.49 -11.53
N HIS A 175 4.40 16.28 -11.61
CA HIS A 175 3.99 15.61 -12.86
C HIS A 175 2.51 15.19 -12.82
N PRO A 176 1.56 16.14 -12.81
CA PRO A 176 0.13 15.85 -12.60
C PRO A 176 -0.55 15.09 -13.76
N ALA A 177 0.15 14.95 -14.91
CA ALA A 177 -0.30 14.14 -16.03
C ALA A 177 0.19 12.68 -15.97
N CYS A 178 1.09 12.36 -15.03
CA CYS A 178 1.62 11.01 -14.82
C CYS A 178 0.55 10.15 -14.11
N PRO A 179 -0.03 9.14 -14.77
CA PRO A 179 -1.11 8.34 -14.16
C PRO A 179 -0.60 7.28 -13.18
N GLY A 180 0.71 7.01 -13.18
CA GLY A 180 1.35 6.02 -12.34
C GLY A 180 2.84 5.89 -12.63
N ALA A 181 3.59 5.34 -11.68
CA ALA A 181 5.02 5.13 -11.79
C ALA A 181 5.41 3.81 -11.13
N SER A 182 6.51 3.22 -11.59
CA SER A 182 7.20 2.15 -10.86
C SER A 182 8.35 2.77 -10.08
N ILE A 183 8.49 2.37 -8.82
CA ILE A 183 9.58 2.84 -7.96
C ILE A 183 10.78 1.90 -8.15
N TYR A 184 11.98 2.46 -8.19
CA TYR A 184 13.20 1.68 -8.26
C TYR A 184 13.32 0.78 -7.03
N PHE A 185 13.75 -0.46 -7.21
CA PHE A 185 13.98 -1.42 -6.14
C PHE A 185 15.26 -2.21 -6.40
N GLU A 186 15.82 -2.74 -5.32
CA GLU A 186 16.94 -3.66 -5.34
C GLU A 186 16.88 -4.57 -4.10
N HIS A 187 17.24 -5.84 -4.29
CA HIS A 187 17.41 -6.77 -3.20
C HIS A 187 18.76 -6.53 -2.53
N ARG A 188 18.78 -6.73 -1.22
CA ARG A 188 19.96 -6.67 -0.37
C ARG A 188 20.80 -7.93 -0.58
N LEU A 189 21.57 -7.97 -1.66
CA LEU A 189 22.38 -9.13 -2.07
C LEU A 189 23.38 -9.57 -0.99
N GLU A 190 23.80 -8.65 -0.13
CA GLU A 190 24.64 -8.91 1.03
C GLU A 190 23.96 -9.77 2.10
N GLN A 191 22.63 -9.72 2.19
CA GLN A 191 21.83 -10.51 3.13
C GLN A 191 21.52 -11.92 2.63
N ALA A 192 21.66 -12.15 1.32
CA ALA A 192 21.52 -13.48 0.75
C ALA A 192 22.77 -14.31 1.06
N GLU A 193 22.76 -15.10 2.14
CA GLU A 193 23.91 -15.92 2.56
C GLU A 193 24.32 -16.92 1.47
N ASN A 194 23.35 -17.51 0.78
CA ASN A 194 23.57 -18.53 -0.24
C ASN A 194 24.05 -17.90 -1.58
N PRO A 195 25.27 -18.23 -2.07
CA PRO A 195 25.79 -17.68 -3.32
C PRO A 195 24.93 -18.00 -4.55
N THR A 196 24.25 -19.15 -4.56
CA THR A 196 23.32 -19.53 -5.64
C THR A 196 22.10 -18.62 -5.65
N TRP A 197 21.52 -18.33 -4.49
CA TRP A 197 20.40 -17.40 -4.37
C TRP A 197 20.83 -16.00 -4.76
N ARG A 198 21.99 -15.53 -4.27
CA ARG A 198 22.55 -14.22 -4.63
C ARG A 198 22.68 -14.05 -6.15
N ARG A 199 23.21 -15.06 -6.84
CA ARG A 199 23.33 -15.04 -8.31
C ARG A 199 21.97 -15.08 -9.00
N ALA A 200 21.03 -15.88 -8.51
CA ALA A 200 19.68 -15.95 -9.06
C ALA A 200 18.94 -14.61 -8.95
N ILE A 201 19.02 -13.95 -7.78
CA ILE A 201 18.44 -12.63 -7.54
C ILE A 201 19.08 -11.58 -8.48
N ALA A 202 20.41 -11.54 -8.56
CA ALA A 202 21.11 -10.60 -9.44
C ALA A 202 20.74 -10.79 -10.91
N ASN A 203 20.63 -12.03 -11.39
CA ASN A 203 20.21 -12.34 -12.74
C ASN A 203 18.75 -11.93 -13.00
N TYR A 204 17.86 -12.13 -12.03
CA TYR A 204 16.46 -11.74 -12.11
C TYR A 204 16.33 -10.21 -12.23
N GLU A 205 17.03 -9.45 -11.38
CA GLU A 205 17.02 -7.99 -11.47
C GLU A 205 17.62 -7.47 -12.77
N LEU A 206 18.74 -8.05 -13.21
CA LEU A 206 19.38 -7.68 -14.47
C LEU A 206 18.43 -7.93 -15.65
N HIS A 207 17.71 -9.05 -15.65
CA HIS A 207 16.69 -9.35 -16.65
C HIS A 207 15.59 -8.27 -16.67
N LEU A 208 15.04 -7.89 -15.51
CA LEU A 208 14.02 -6.83 -15.44
C LEU A 208 14.55 -5.48 -15.91
N ARG A 209 15.77 -5.10 -15.51
CA ARG A 209 16.41 -3.84 -15.93
C ARG A 209 16.65 -3.83 -17.44
N TYR A 210 17.13 -4.94 -17.99
CA TYR A 210 17.31 -5.10 -19.43
C TYR A 210 15.99 -5.00 -20.19
N TYR A 211 14.93 -5.65 -19.70
CA TYR A 211 13.60 -5.58 -20.28
C TYR A 211 13.07 -4.15 -20.31
N VAL A 212 13.16 -3.42 -19.19
CA VAL A 212 12.74 -2.01 -19.10
C VAL A 212 13.58 -1.12 -20.03
N ALA A 213 14.89 -1.34 -20.11
CA ALA A 213 15.76 -0.59 -21.01
C ALA A 213 15.37 -0.82 -22.47
N GLY A 214 15.07 -2.05 -22.87
CA GLY A 214 14.62 -2.38 -24.23
C GLY A 214 13.26 -1.76 -24.59
N MET A 215 12.34 -1.59 -23.64
CA MET A 215 11.06 -0.91 -23.87
C MET A 215 11.17 0.62 -23.99
N ARG A 216 12.30 1.21 -23.57
CA ARG A 216 12.54 2.65 -23.62
C ARG A 216 13.28 3.12 -24.87
N MET A 217 13.81 2.18 -25.65
CA MET A 217 14.42 2.42 -26.97
C MET A 217 13.33 2.56 -28.03
#